data_AF-A0A7Z1R103-F1
#
_entry.id   AF-A0A7Z1R103-F1
#
_cell.length_a   1.000
_cell.length_b   1.000
_cell.length_c   1.000
_cell.angle_alpha   90.00
_cell.angle_beta   90.00
_cell.angle_gamma   90.00
#
_symmetry.space_group_name_H-M   'P 1'
#
loop_
_entity.id
_entity.type
_entity.pdbx_description
1 polymer ?
#
loop_
_entity_poly.entity_id
_entity_poly.type
_entity_poly.pdbx_seq_one_letter_code
_entity_poly.pdbx_strand_id
1 'polypeptide(L)' 'MSNLYLVGFMGAGKSAAGQVLAEHLGRPFLDLDELVAGAACAT' A
#
# COMPACT_ATOMS: atom_id res chain seq x y z
N MET A 1 4.35 16.25 -7.27
CA MET A 1 3.86 14.86 -7.19
C MET A 1 3.83 14.47 -5.73
N SER A 2 2.67 14.08 -5.18
CA SER A 2 2.50 13.84 -3.74
C SER A 2 2.08 12.39 -3.49
N ASN A 3 2.68 11.75 -2.48
CA ASN A 3 2.32 10.39 -2.08
C ASN A 3 1.16 10.42 -1.08
N LEU A 4 0.31 9.39 -1.14
CA LEU A 4 -0.78 9.19 -0.19
C LEU A 4 -0.46 7.95 0.65
N TYR A 5 -0.51 8.09 1.97
CA TYR A 5 -0.21 7.00 2.90
C TYR A 5 -1.47 6.66 3.70
N LEU A 6 -1.81 5.37 3.73
CA LEU A 6 -2.92 4.86 4.53
C LEU A 6 -2.38 4.28 5.84
N VAL A 7 -2.68 4.95 6.94
CA VAL A 7 -2.22 4.57 8.29
C VAL A 7 -3.37 4.09 9.16
N GLY A 8 -3.08 3.23 10.14
CA GLY A 8 -4.07 2.65 11.06
C GLY A 8 -3.77 1.19 11.39
N PHE A 9 -4.55 0.60 12.30
CA PHE A 9 -4.32 -0.75 12.81
C PHE A 9 -4.45 -1.85 11.75
N MET A 10 -3.84 -3.02 12.01
CA MET A 10 -3.99 -4.22 11.19
C MET A 10 -5.47 -4.62 11.14
N GLY A 11 -5.97 -5.04 9.97
CA GLY A 11 -7.39 -5.39 9.78
C GLY A 11 -8.35 -4.21 9.63
N ALA A 12 -7.89 -2.95 9.72
CA ALA A 12 -8.73 -1.76 9.52
C ALA A 12 -9.17 -1.51 8.06
N GLY A 13 -8.91 -2.44 7.14
CA GLY A 13 -9.33 -2.32 5.73
C GLY A 13 -8.48 -1.39 4.86
N LYS A 14 -7.28 -1.00 5.31
CA LYS A 14 -6.41 -0.04 4.61
C LYS A 14 -6.00 -0.51 3.21
N SER A 15 -5.57 -1.76 3.05
CA SER A 15 -5.17 -2.29 1.75
C SER A 15 -6.36 -2.35 0.77
N ALA A 16 -7.53 -2.78 1.24
CA ALA A 16 -8.75 -2.80 0.43
C ALA A 16 -9.19 -1.40 0.00
N ALA A 17 -9.25 -0.43 0.93
CA ALA A 17 -9.58 0.95 0.61
C ALA A 17 -8.54 1.59 -0.33
N GLY A 18 -7.26 1.27 -0.16
CA GLY A 18 -6.17 1.78 -0.98
C GLY A 18 -6.18 1.28 -2.41
N GLN A 19 -6.53 0.01 -2.65
CA GLN A 19 -6.70 -0.54 -4.00
C GLN A 19 -7.79 0.21 -4.76
N VAL A 20 -8.98 0.35 -4.15
CA VAL A 20 -10.09 1.10 -4.75
C VAL A 20 -9.70 2.55 -5.00
N LEU A 21 -9.04 3.21 -4.04
CA LEU A 21 -8.62 4.60 -4.18
C LEU A 21 -7.58 4.79 -5.29
N ALA A 22 -6.65 3.85 -5.43
CA ALA A 22 -5.63 3.87 -6.46
C ALA A 22 -6.25 3.75 -7.87
N GLU A 23 -7.22 2.84 -8.04
CA GLU A 23 -8.00 2.71 -9.27
C GLU A 23 -8.72 4.02 -9.63
N HIS A 24 -9.43 4.62 -8.66
CA HIS A 24 -10.17 5.87 -8.88
C HIS A 24 -9.26 7.05 -9.24
N LEU A 25 -8.03 7.08 -8.70
CA LEU A 25 -7.06 8.14 -8.98
C LEU A 25 -6.18 7.85 -10.21
N GLY A 26 -6.28 6.66 -10.81
CA GLY A 26 -5.38 6.22 -11.89
C GLY A 26 -3.92 6.16 -11.42
N ARG A 27 -3.68 5.77 -10.17
CA ARG A 27 -2.36 5.74 -9.54
C ARG A 27 -1.95 4.31 -9.17
N PRO A 28 -0.64 4.01 -9.08
CA PRO A 28 -0.20 2.73 -8.55
C PRO A 28 -0.54 2.60 -7.07
N PHE A 29 -0.98 1.40 -6.66
CA PHE A 29 -1.06 0.98 -5.27
C PHE A 29 0.23 0.24 -4.88
N LEU A 30 0.75 0.52 -3.69
CA LEU A 30 1.94 -0.14 -3.14
C LEU A 30 1.61 -0.61 -1.73
N ASP A 31 1.76 -1.91 -1.48
CA ASP A 31 1.71 -2.46 -0.12
C ASP A 31 3.12 -2.42 0.49
N LEU A 32 3.29 -1.62 1.54
CA LEU A 32 4.59 -1.44 2.19
C LEU A 32 5.06 -2.72 2.88
N ASP A 33 4.14 -3.52 3.42
CA ASP A 33 4.51 -4.75 4.13
C ASP A 33 5.10 -5.78 3.15
N GLU A 34 4.51 -5.88 1.95
CA GLU A 34 5.02 -6.76 0.88
C GLU A 34 6.37 -6.29 0.35
N LEU A 35 6.54 -4.98 0.15
CA LEU A 35 7.81 -4.41 -0.32
C LEU A 35 8.95 -4.65 0.66
N VAL A 36 8.69 -4.48 1.96
CA VAL A 36 9.70 -4.73 3.01
C VAL A 36 10.01 -6.23 3.11
N ALA A 37 9.00 -7.09 3.06
CA ALA A 37 9.20 -8.55 3.08
C ALA A 37 10.02 -9.03 1.88
N GLY A 38 9.76 -8.52 0.67
CA GLY A 38 10.54 -8.85 -0.53
C GLY A 38 11.98 -8.34 -0.46
N ALA A 39 12.21 -7.15 0.09
CA ALA A 39 13.56 -6.60 0.27
C ALA A 39 14.40 -7.38 1.30
N ALA A 40 13.76 -7.94 2.33
CA ALA A 40 14.45 -8.71 3.37
C ALA A 40 15.03 -10.05 2.89
N CYS A 41 14.61 -10.55 1.71
CA CYS A 41 15.02 -11.85 1.18
C CYS A 41 16.12 -11.76 0.10
N ALA A 42 16.60 -10.55 -0.24
CA ALA A 42 17.72 -10.38 -1.17
C ALA A 42 19.05 -10.66 -0.45
N THR A 43 19.53 -11.90 -0.51
CA THR A 43 20.88 -12.32 -0.09
C THR A 43 21.56 -13.05 -1.23
#